data_AF-A0A8B9Z525-F1
#
_entry.id   AF-A0A8B9Z525-F1
#
_cell.length_a   1.000
_cell.length_b   1.000
_cell.length_c   1.000
_cell.angle_alpha   90.00
_cell.angle_beta   90.00
_cell.angle_gamma   90.00
#
_symmetry.space_group_name_H-M   'P 1'
#
loop_
_entity.id
_entity.type
_entity.pdbx_description
1 polymer ?
#
loop_
_entity_poly.entity_id
_entity_poly.type
_entity_poly.pdbx_seq_one_letter_code
_entity_poly.pdbx_strand_id
1 'polypeptide(L)'
;MCNTKIHETQPLLNLKLDRVMQDIVYKLVPGLQESEEKRIREFYQSRGLDRVTQPSNEGQPARGGMGSDTFDHSRAHYFRYDEHVSLCLEKQSSSKDKSKAVLQQKYVRCSVRAQIRHLRSVLCHRLGLPPQHVQILFNNEALPDHMTMKQLWLSRWFGKPAPLLLHYSIKDKRR
;
A
#
# COMPACT_ATOMS: atom_id res chain seq x y z
N MET A 1 -4.09 35.25 12.70
CA MET A 1 -3.53 35.44 14.06
C MET A 1 -2.05 35.05 14.01
N CYS A 2 -1.12 36.01 14.07
CA CYS A 2 0.33 35.76 14.01
C CYS A 2 1.13 36.50 15.11
N ASN A 3 0.46 36.98 16.18
CA ASN A 3 1.09 37.81 17.23
C ASN A 3 1.08 37.14 18.62
N THR A 4 0.91 35.82 18.69
CA THR A 4 0.97 35.09 19.97
C THR A 4 2.43 34.92 20.37
N LYS A 5 2.83 35.53 21.49
CA LYS A 5 4.20 35.41 22.03
C LYS A 5 4.40 34.00 22.57
N ILE A 6 5.19 33.19 21.86
CA ILE A 6 5.44 31.77 22.20
C ILE A 6 6.44 31.62 23.35
N HIS A 7 7.38 32.57 23.47
CA HIS A 7 8.36 32.61 24.56
C HIS A 7 8.84 34.05 24.78
N GLU A 8 9.09 34.43 26.04
CA GLU A 8 9.42 35.80 26.45
C GLU A 8 10.71 36.33 25.80
N THR A 9 11.74 35.49 25.68
CA THR A 9 13.09 35.87 25.23
C THR A 9 13.60 35.07 24.03
N GLN A 10 12.89 34.03 23.61
CA GLN A 10 13.34 33.09 22.56
C GLN A 10 12.17 32.67 21.66
N PRO A 11 11.69 33.58 20.78
CA PRO A 11 10.47 33.36 20.00
C PRO A 11 10.53 32.15 19.05
N LEU A 12 11.72 31.63 18.76
CA LEU A 12 11.94 30.50 17.85
C LEU A 12 12.08 29.15 18.58
N LEU A 13 12.18 29.11 19.91
CA LEU A 13 12.54 27.89 20.67
C LEU A 13 11.55 26.73 20.45
N ASN A 14 10.26 27.06 20.35
CA ASN A 14 9.19 26.09 20.14
C ASN A 14 8.62 26.11 18.71
N LEU A 15 9.24 26.87 17.80
CA LEU A 15 8.78 26.94 16.42
C LEU A 15 9.41 25.78 15.63
N LYS A 16 8.63 24.75 15.36
CA LYS A 16 9.05 23.60 14.56
C LYS A 16 8.14 23.43 13.35
N LEU A 17 8.72 22.91 12.27
CA LEU A 17 7.96 22.53 11.08
C LEU A 17 7.09 21.32 11.42
N ASP A 18 5.77 21.45 11.24
CA ASP A 18 4.88 20.30 11.23
C ASP A 18 4.96 19.61 9.88
N ARG A 19 5.85 18.62 9.80
CA ARG A 19 6.10 17.85 8.56
C ARG A 19 4.88 17.04 8.14
N VAL A 20 4.08 16.56 9.09
CA VAL A 20 2.91 15.74 8.79
C VAL A 20 1.83 16.60 8.14
N MET A 21 1.53 17.75 8.74
CA MET A 21 0.59 18.70 8.17
C MET A 21 1.06 19.21 6.81
N GLN A 22 2.35 19.54 6.68
CA GLN A 22 2.95 19.95 5.40
C GLN A 22 2.76 18.88 4.31
N ASP A 23 3.07 17.62 4.62
CA ASP A 23 2.90 16.49 3.69
C ASP A 23 1.44 16.29 3.28
N ILE A 24 0.52 16.42 4.22
CA ILE A 24 -0.91 16.33 3.93
C ILE A 24 -1.33 17.46 2.98
N VAL A 25 -0.96 18.70 3.30
CA VAL A 25 -1.34 19.88 2.52
C VAL A 25 -0.76 19.83 1.11
N TYR A 26 0.50 19.43 0.94
CA TYR A 26 1.12 19.27 -0.38
C TYR A 26 0.49 18.15 -1.21
N LYS A 27 -0.03 17.10 -0.57
CA LYS A 27 -0.78 16.05 -1.27
C LYS A 27 -2.20 16.48 -1.66
N LEU A 28 -2.82 17.36 -0.87
CA LEU A 28 -4.21 17.79 -1.09
C LEU A 28 -4.33 18.97 -2.08
N VAL A 29 -3.36 19.86 -2.12
CA VAL A 29 -3.41 21.09 -2.94
C VAL A 29 -2.46 20.97 -4.13
N PRO A 30 -2.97 20.78 -5.37
CA PRO A 30 -2.13 20.62 -6.56
C PRO A 30 -1.25 21.84 -6.82
N GLY A 31 0.01 21.61 -7.20
CA GLY A 31 0.98 22.66 -7.56
C GLY A 31 1.50 23.51 -6.40
N LEU A 32 1.00 23.32 -5.17
CA LEU A 32 1.38 24.15 -4.03
C LEU A 32 2.87 24.00 -3.68
N GLN A 33 3.37 22.77 -3.63
CA GLN A 33 4.77 22.51 -3.32
C GLN A 33 5.71 23.16 -4.35
N GLU A 34 5.44 22.97 -5.64
CA GLU A 34 6.22 23.58 -6.72
C GLU A 34 6.20 25.11 -6.66
N SER A 35 5.04 25.69 -6.37
CA SER A 35 4.89 27.14 -6.23
C SER A 35 5.72 27.70 -5.08
N GLU A 36 5.79 26.97 -3.95
CA GLU A 36 6.55 27.38 -2.78
C GLU A 36 8.05 27.21 -3.00
N GLU A 37 8.47 26.12 -3.64
CA GLU A 37 9.86 25.91 -4.05
C GLU A 37 10.35 26.98 -5.02
N LYS A 38 9.51 27.40 -5.98
CA LYS A 38 9.79 28.51 -6.89
C LYS A 38 9.96 29.82 -6.12
N ARG A 39 9.04 30.14 -5.21
CA ARG A 39 9.09 31.36 -4.39
C ARG A 39 10.33 31.42 -3.51
N ILE A 40 10.70 30.29 -2.91
CA ILE A 40 11.96 30.15 -2.15
C ILE A 40 13.15 30.43 -3.07
N ARG A 41 13.22 29.80 -4.24
CA ARG A 41 14.32 29.98 -5.19
C ARG A 41 14.48 31.45 -5.60
N GLU A 42 13.39 32.11 -5.97
CA GLU A 42 13.37 33.52 -6.38
C GLU A 42 13.84 34.45 -5.24
N PHE A 43 13.42 34.16 -4.00
CA PHE A 43 13.85 34.92 -2.82
C PHE A 43 15.36 34.86 -2.60
N TYR A 44 15.97 33.68 -2.68
CA TYR A 44 17.42 33.52 -2.48
C TYR A 44 18.22 34.08 -3.67
N GLN A 45 17.77 33.82 -4.90
CA GLN A 45 18.41 34.34 -6.12
C GLN A 45 18.42 35.87 -6.17
N SER A 46 17.30 36.52 -5.84
CA SER A 46 17.23 37.99 -5.82
C SER A 46 18.16 38.66 -4.81
N ARG A 47 18.69 37.90 -3.85
CA ARG A 47 19.64 38.36 -2.82
C ARG A 47 21.07 37.88 -3.07
N GLY A 48 21.33 37.15 -4.16
CA GLY A 48 22.65 36.57 -4.44
C GLY A 48 23.10 35.54 -3.40
N LEU A 49 22.15 34.88 -2.72
CA LEU A 49 22.42 33.89 -1.69
C LEU A 49 22.16 32.48 -2.21
N ASP A 50 22.99 31.53 -1.82
CA ASP A 50 22.71 30.11 -2.02
C ASP A 50 21.66 29.63 -1.01
N ARG A 51 20.84 28.65 -1.43
CA ARG A 51 19.78 28.11 -0.58
C ARG A 51 20.40 27.40 0.63
N VAL A 52 20.17 27.91 1.84
CA VAL A 52 20.55 27.22 3.08
C VAL A 52 19.68 25.98 3.23
N THR A 53 20.25 24.82 2.95
CA THR A 53 19.61 23.53 3.21
C THR A 53 19.85 23.23 4.69
N GLN A 54 18.83 23.38 5.54
CA GLN A 54 18.98 22.94 6.93
C GLN A 54 19.31 21.44 6.94
N PRO A 55 20.39 21.02 7.62
CA PRO A 55 20.71 19.60 7.73
C PRO A 55 19.60 18.95 8.55
N SER A 56 18.76 18.17 7.87
CA SER A 56 17.83 17.25 8.52
C SER A 56 18.66 16.25 9.31
N ASN A 57 18.72 16.41 10.62
CA ASN A 57 19.27 15.39 11.50
C ASN A 57 18.32 14.19 11.47
N GLU A 58 18.87 13.06 11.02
CA GLU A 58 18.40 11.67 11.16
C GLU A 58 17.31 11.13 10.21
N GLY A 59 17.67 10.00 9.58
CA GLY A 59 16.75 9.01 9.03
C GLY A 59 16.56 9.01 7.52
N GLN A 60 17.63 8.78 6.74
CA GLN A 60 17.45 8.26 5.37
C GLN A 60 16.75 6.90 5.44
N PRO A 61 15.54 6.70 4.90
CA PRO A 61 15.17 5.36 4.52
C PRO A 61 15.95 5.06 3.25
N ALA A 62 16.82 4.05 3.31
CA ALA A 62 17.43 3.45 2.14
C ALA A 62 16.32 3.07 1.14
N ARG A 63 16.12 3.90 0.12
CA ARG A 63 15.36 3.55 -1.07
C ARG A 63 16.37 3.38 -2.20
N GLY A 64 16.62 2.11 -2.49
CA GLY A 64 17.32 1.67 -3.69
C GLY A 64 16.71 2.29 -4.94
N GLY A 65 17.56 2.39 -5.96
CA GLY A 65 17.41 3.29 -7.09
C GLY A 65 16.08 3.26 -7.81
N MET A 66 15.66 4.43 -8.27
CA MET A 66 15.21 4.67 -9.64
C MET A 66 15.25 6.17 -9.89
N GLY A 67 15.64 6.54 -11.11
CA GLY A 67 15.89 7.92 -11.51
C GLY A 67 14.71 8.84 -11.21
N SER A 68 15.06 10.11 -11.04
CA SER A 68 14.16 11.26 -11.03
C SER A 68 13.47 11.39 -12.40
N ASP A 69 12.59 10.46 -12.72
CA ASP A 69 11.48 10.74 -13.61
C ASP A 69 10.42 11.41 -12.74
N THR A 70 9.92 12.58 -13.15
CA THR A 70 8.89 13.33 -12.43
C THR A 70 7.73 12.39 -12.10
N PHE A 71 7.68 11.88 -10.86
CA PHE A 71 6.66 10.94 -10.47
C PHE A 71 5.33 11.69 -10.43
N ASP A 72 4.50 11.46 -11.45
CA ASP A 72 3.19 12.06 -11.56
C ASP A 72 2.33 11.65 -10.36
N HIS A 73 2.26 12.55 -9.37
CA HIS A 73 1.52 12.37 -8.14
C HIS A 73 0.02 12.14 -8.40
N SER A 74 -0.51 12.55 -9.56
CA SER A 74 -1.88 12.24 -9.94
C SER A 74 -2.13 10.73 -10.06
N ARG A 75 -1.10 9.93 -10.35
CA ARG A 75 -1.18 8.46 -10.49
C ARG A 75 -0.84 7.70 -9.21
N ALA A 76 -0.45 8.39 -8.13
CA ALA A 76 0.00 7.78 -6.88
C ALA A 76 -1.06 6.88 -6.22
N HIS A 77 -2.35 7.12 -6.50
CA HIS A 77 -3.49 6.38 -5.93
C HIS A 77 -3.76 5.02 -6.61
N TYR A 78 -3.04 4.69 -7.68
CA TYR A 78 -3.25 3.45 -8.44
C TYR A 78 -2.75 2.22 -7.67
N PHE A 79 -3.46 1.09 -7.81
CA PHE A 79 -3.17 -0.15 -7.09
C PHE A 79 -1.73 -0.68 -7.29
N ARG A 80 -1.09 -0.40 -8.42
CA ARG A 80 0.30 -0.81 -8.70
C ARG A 80 1.33 -0.17 -7.76
N TYR A 81 0.95 0.92 -7.11
CA TYR A 81 1.79 1.67 -6.17
C TYR A 81 1.42 1.43 -4.71
N ASP A 82 0.40 0.60 -4.46
CA ASP A 82 0.08 0.19 -3.09
C ASP A 82 1.22 -0.65 -2.52
N GLU A 83 1.24 -0.76 -1.19
CA GLU A 83 1.96 -1.85 -0.53
C GLU A 83 1.43 -3.20 -1.02
N HIS A 84 2.32 -4.19 -1.11
CA HIS A 84 1.98 -5.52 -1.61
C HIS A 84 2.16 -6.58 -0.53
N VAL A 85 1.27 -7.58 -0.53
CA VAL A 85 1.40 -8.79 0.31
C VAL A 85 1.73 -9.99 -0.56
N SER A 86 2.44 -10.96 0.03
CA SER A 86 2.72 -12.25 -0.61
C SER A 86 1.82 -13.33 0.00
N LEU A 87 1.17 -14.10 -0.86
CA LEU A 87 0.17 -15.12 -0.53
C LEU A 87 0.64 -16.49 -1.06
N CYS A 88 0.26 -17.56 -0.38
CA CYS A 88 0.33 -18.93 -0.89
C CYS A 88 -1.09 -19.50 -0.96
N LEU A 89 -1.47 -20.04 -2.12
CA LEU A 89 -2.79 -20.64 -2.39
C LEU A 89 -2.66 -22.14 -2.54
N GLU A 90 -3.25 -22.89 -1.61
CA GLU A 90 -3.25 -24.35 -1.64
C GLU A 90 -4.64 -24.90 -1.86
N LYS A 91 -4.75 -25.99 -2.63
CA LYS A 91 -6.03 -26.70 -2.77
C LYS A 91 -6.34 -27.35 -1.42
N GLN A 92 -7.53 -27.12 -0.88
CA GLN A 92 -8.01 -27.84 0.29
C GLN A 92 -8.09 -29.33 -0.06
N SER A 93 -7.30 -30.16 0.64
CA SER A 93 -7.28 -31.60 0.40
C SER A 93 -8.64 -32.21 0.77
N SER A 94 -9.35 -32.76 -0.21
CA SER A 94 -10.58 -33.52 0.02
C SER A 94 -10.30 -34.98 -0.36
N SER A 95 -10.58 -35.91 0.55
CA SER A 95 -10.24 -37.35 0.41
C SER A 95 -10.96 -38.07 -0.75
N LYS A 96 -11.78 -37.36 -1.54
CA LYS A 96 -12.56 -37.89 -2.67
C LYS A 96 -12.26 -37.18 -4.01
N ASP A 97 -11.36 -36.21 -4.05
CA ASP A 97 -11.13 -35.39 -5.24
C ASP A 97 -10.13 -36.03 -6.22
N LYS A 98 -10.64 -36.68 -7.27
CA LYS A 98 -9.86 -37.06 -8.46
C LYS A 98 -9.61 -35.87 -9.42
N SER A 99 -10.04 -34.65 -9.05
CA SER A 99 -9.94 -33.46 -9.88
C SER A 99 -8.49 -32.99 -10.05
N LYS A 100 -8.00 -33.07 -11.30
CA LYS A 100 -6.69 -32.63 -11.79
C LYS A 100 -6.48 -31.11 -11.80
N ALA A 101 -7.49 -30.30 -11.50
CA ALA A 101 -7.38 -28.83 -11.53
C ALA A 101 -6.62 -28.32 -10.30
N VAL A 102 -5.30 -28.47 -10.32
CA VAL A 102 -4.37 -27.96 -9.31
C VAL A 102 -3.67 -26.74 -9.87
N LEU A 103 -3.65 -25.68 -9.07
CA LEU A 103 -2.96 -24.45 -9.41
C LEU A 103 -1.44 -24.72 -9.46
N GLN A 104 -0.84 -24.51 -10.63
CA GLN A 104 0.59 -24.70 -10.85
C GLN A 104 1.42 -23.63 -10.13
N GLN A 105 0.98 -22.37 -10.20
CA GLN A 105 1.60 -21.24 -9.52
C GLN A 105 0.81 -20.85 -8.28
N LYS A 106 1.27 -21.35 -7.12
CA LYS A 106 0.59 -21.17 -5.84
C LYS A 106 0.85 -19.82 -5.18
N TYR A 107 1.94 -19.15 -5.55
CA TYR A 107 2.33 -17.89 -4.93
C TYR A 107 1.77 -16.69 -5.70
N VAL A 108 1.14 -15.77 -4.98
CA VAL A 108 0.56 -14.55 -5.53
C VAL A 108 1.08 -13.35 -4.77
N ARG A 109 1.47 -12.29 -5.48
CA ARG A 109 1.74 -10.98 -4.89
C ARG A 109 0.71 -9.98 -5.40
N CYS A 110 0.07 -9.25 -4.50
CA CYS A 110 -0.99 -8.31 -4.86
C CYS A 110 -1.05 -7.14 -3.88
N SER A 111 -1.73 -6.06 -4.29
CA SER A 111 -1.99 -4.90 -3.44
C SER A 111 -2.69 -5.30 -2.14
N VAL A 112 -2.31 -4.65 -1.03
CA VAL A 112 -2.99 -4.77 0.27
C VAL A 112 -4.49 -4.46 0.22
N ARG A 113 -4.94 -3.67 -0.77
CA ARG A 113 -6.34 -3.30 -1.02
C ARG A 113 -7.10 -4.32 -1.87
N ALA A 114 -6.42 -5.30 -2.46
CA ALA A 114 -7.09 -6.38 -3.17
C ALA A 114 -8.04 -7.14 -2.22
N GLN A 115 -9.18 -7.56 -2.75
CA GLN A 115 -10.23 -8.24 -2.00
C GLN A 115 -10.31 -9.72 -2.38
N ILE A 116 -10.94 -10.53 -1.53
CA ILE A 116 -11.13 -11.97 -1.75
C ILE A 116 -11.82 -12.26 -3.09
N ARG A 117 -12.80 -11.44 -3.50
CA ARG A 117 -13.45 -11.58 -4.82
C ARG A 117 -12.48 -11.43 -6.01
N HIS A 118 -11.45 -10.59 -5.90
CA HIS A 118 -10.45 -10.43 -6.95
C HIS A 118 -9.57 -11.69 -7.04
N LEU A 119 -9.13 -12.21 -5.89
CA LEU A 119 -8.35 -13.44 -5.81
C LEU A 119 -9.15 -14.64 -6.35
N ARG A 120 -10.45 -14.71 -6.03
CA ARG A 120 -11.34 -15.75 -6.58
C ARG A 120 -11.48 -15.64 -8.09
N SER A 121 -11.64 -14.43 -8.63
CA SER A 121 -11.71 -14.20 -10.08
C SER A 121 -10.45 -14.72 -10.80
N VAL A 122 -9.27 -14.46 -10.22
CA VAL A 122 -8.00 -14.98 -10.75
C VAL A 122 -7.95 -16.51 -10.70
N LEU A 123 -8.36 -17.13 -9.59
CA LEU A 123 -8.45 -18.58 -9.49
C LEU A 123 -9.41 -19.19 -10.51
N CYS A 124 -10.59 -18.60 -10.68
CA CYS A 124 -11.57 -19.01 -11.69
C CYS A 124 -10.98 -18.99 -13.09
N HIS A 125 -10.29 -17.90 -13.46
CA HIS A 125 -9.64 -17.77 -14.76
C HIS A 125 -8.52 -18.80 -14.96
N ARG A 126 -7.69 -19.04 -13.92
CA ARG A 126 -6.58 -20.01 -13.99
C ARG A 126 -7.04 -21.46 -14.01
N LEU A 127 -8.17 -21.77 -13.38
CA LEU A 127 -8.71 -23.12 -13.28
C LEU A 127 -9.79 -23.43 -14.33
N GLY A 128 -10.24 -22.44 -15.09
CA GLY A 128 -11.33 -22.60 -16.07
C GLY A 128 -12.69 -22.91 -15.41
N LEU A 129 -12.94 -22.39 -14.21
CA LEU A 129 -14.13 -22.68 -13.41
C LEU A 129 -14.98 -21.42 -13.19
N PRO A 130 -16.32 -21.55 -13.09
CA PRO A 130 -17.17 -20.41 -12.75
C PRO A 130 -16.99 -19.99 -11.28
N PRO A 131 -17.26 -18.71 -10.93
CA PRO A 131 -17.11 -18.18 -9.57
C PRO A 131 -17.87 -18.94 -8.48
N GLN A 132 -18.99 -19.57 -8.84
CA GLN A 132 -19.86 -20.32 -7.92
C GLN A 132 -19.18 -21.59 -7.38
N HIS A 133 -18.22 -22.14 -8.12
CA HIS A 133 -17.55 -23.38 -7.76
C HIS A 133 -16.26 -23.15 -6.98
N VAL A 134 -15.73 -21.93 -6.91
CA VAL A 134 -14.45 -21.64 -6.22
C VAL A 134 -14.72 -20.90 -4.93
N GLN A 135 -14.24 -21.43 -3.80
CA GLN A 135 -14.29 -20.76 -2.52
C GLN A 135 -12.89 -20.59 -1.95
N ILE A 136 -12.60 -19.42 -1.38
CA ILE A 136 -11.33 -19.14 -0.70
C ILE A 136 -11.57 -19.22 0.81
N LEU A 137 -10.67 -19.92 1.48
CA LEU A 137 -10.77 -20.27 2.89
C LEU A 137 -9.50 -19.91 3.65
N PHE A 138 -9.69 -19.63 4.93
CA PHE A 138 -8.62 -19.56 5.91
C PHE A 138 -9.04 -20.41 7.11
N ASN A 139 -8.18 -21.32 7.57
CA ASN A 139 -8.51 -22.27 8.64
C ASN A 139 -9.86 -22.99 8.44
N ASN A 140 -10.13 -23.47 7.21
CA ASN A 140 -11.39 -24.13 6.81
C ASN A 140 -12.65 -23.24 6.84
N GLU A 141 -12.53 -21.95 7.13
CA GLU A 141 -13.64 -21.00 7.07
C GLU A 141 -13.62 -20.21 5.78
N ALA A 142 -14.79 -20.06 5.14
CA ALA A 142 -14.94 -19.26 3.94
C ALA A 142 -14.76 -17.78 4.23
N LEU A 143 -13.94 -17.11 3.42
CA LEU A 143 -13.68 -15.68 3.59
C LEU A 143 -14.71 -14.81 2.84
N PRO A 144 -15.18 -13.69 3.43
CA PRO A 144 -16.09 -12.76 2.76
C PRO A 144 -15.45 -12.06 1.56
N ASP A 145 -16.23 -11.85 0.51
CA ASP A 145 -15.80 -11.27 -0.77
C ASP A 145 -15.14 -9.90 -0.67
N HIS A 146 -15.67 -9.06 0.22
CA HIS A 146 -15.26 -7.67 0.40
C HIS A 146 -14.05 -7.53 1.33
N MET A 147 -13.63 -8.60 2.00
CA MET A 147 -12.48 -8.57 2.89
C MET A 147 -11.21 -8.30 2.09
N THR A 148 -10.45 -7.28 2.50
CA THR A 148 -9.16 -6.93 1.88
C THR A 148 -8.03 -7.81 2.40
N MET A 149 -6.94 -7.92 1.62
CA MET A 149 -5.76 -8.68 2.06
C MET A 149 -5.14 -8.08 3.32
N LYS A 150 -5.14 -6.75 3.49
CA LYS A 150 -4.67 -6.08 4.71
C LYS A 150 -5.48 -6.49 5.93
N GLN A 151 -6.81 -6.45 5.84
CA GLN A 151 -7.69 -6.84 6.94
C GLN A 151 -7.45 -8.30 7.32
N LEU A 152 -7.33 -9.20 6.34
CA LEU A 152 -7.05 -10.60 6.58
C LEU A 152 -5.70 -10.82 7.25
N TRP A 153 -4.67 -10.13 6.79
CA TRP A 153 -3.33 -10.19 7.38
C TRP A 153 -3.34 -9.73 8.84
N LEU A 154 -3.90 -8.55 9.12
CA LEU A 154 -3.91 -7.98 10.46
C LEU A 154 -4.78 -8.79 11.44
N SER A 155 -5.89 -9.37 10.97
CA SER A 155 -6.79 -10.14 11.84
C SER A 155 -6.34 -11.58 12.07
N ARG A 156 -5.65 -12.22 11.12
CA ARG A 156 -5.38 -13.67 11.17
C ARG A 156 -3.92 -14.09 10.99
N TRP A 157 -3.04 -13.17 10.60
CA TRP A 157 -1.63 -13.44 10.27
C TRP A 157 -0.64 -12.44 10.88
N PHE A 158 -1.09 -11.63 11.84
CA PHE A 158 -0.23 -10.66 12.53
C PHE A 158 0.90 -11.37 13.28
N GLY A 159 2.13 -10.86 13.16
CA GLY A 159 3.32 -11.43 13.78
C GLY A 159 3.85 -12.73 13.14
N LYS A 160 3.17 -13.26 12.10
CA LYS A 160 3.62 -14.46 11.37
C LYS A 160 4.45 -14.07 10.14
N PRO A 161 5.44 -14.90 9.75
CA PRO A 161 6.22 -14.65 8.54
C PRO A 161 5.35 -14.77 7.29
N ALA A 162 5.75 -14.06 6.24
CA ALA A 162 5.21 -14.26 4.90
C ALA A 162 5.60 -15.64 4.33
N PRO A 163 4.83 -16.22 3.39
CA PRO A 163 3.57 -15.70 2.83
C PRO A 163 2.34 -16.05 3.67
N LEU A 164 1.26 -15.27 3.50
CA LEU A 164 -0.06 -15.60 4.07
C LEU A 164 -0.62 -16.83 3.36
N LEU A 165 -0.85 -17.91 4.11
CA LEU A 165 -1.39 -19.15 3.59
C LEU A 165 -2.93 -19.10 3.52
N LEU A 166 -3.47 -19.37 2.33
CA LEU A 166 -4.90 -19.51 2.08
C LEU A 166 -5.17 -20.83 1.38
N HIS A 167 -6.35 -21.37 1.65
CA HIS A 167 -6.83 -22.56 0.96
C HIS A 167 -7.91 -22.19 -0.04
N TYR A 168 -8.04 -22.94 -1.12
CA TYR A 168 -9.19 -22.86 -2.01
C TYR A 168 -9.84 -24.23 -2.14
N SER A 169 -11.17 -24.25 -2.22
CA SER A 169 -11.94 -25.45 -2.50
C SER A 169 -12.74 -25.30 -3.79
N ILE A 170 -12.94 -26.43 -4.46
CA ILE A 170 -13.76 -26.53 -5.66
C ILE A 170 -15.01 -27.32 -5.25
N LYS A 171 -16.19 -26.70 -5.34
CA LYS A 171 -17.46 -27.38 -5.09
C LYS A 171 -18.03 -27.88 -6.41
N ASP A 172 -18.29 -29.16 -6.51
CA ASP A 172 -19.06 -29.72 -7.62
C ASP A 172 -20.55 -29.40 -7.46
N LYS A 173 -21.20 -29.13 -8.59
CA LYS A 173 -22.66 -28.99 -8.68
C LYS A 173 -23.24 -30.37 -8.35
N ARG A 174 -23.86 -30.55 -7.16
CA ARG A 174 -24.73 -31.71 -6.95
C ARG A 174 -25.84 -31.62 -8.00
N ARG A 175 -25.81 -32.56 -8.94
CA ARG A 175 -26.91 -32.83 -9.88
C ARG A 175 -28.11 -33.33 -9.11
#